data_AF-A0AAW0AMR0-F1
#
_entry.id   AF-A0AAW0AMR0-F1
#
_cell.length_a   1.000
_cell.length_b   1.000
_cell.length_c   1.000
_cell.angle_alpha   90.00
_cell.angle_beta   90.00
_cell.angle_gamma   90.00
#
_symmetry.space_group_name_H-M   'P 1'
#
loop_
_entity.id
_entity.type
_entity.pdbx_description
1 polymer ?
#
loop_
_entity_poly.entity_id
_entity_poly.type
_entity_poly.pdbx_seq_one_letter_code
_entity_poly.pdbx_strand_id
1 'polypeptide(L)'
;MPSSANKENHRSGLDRQRKLTSKLRQTREAQRSARLDQAARKQRKARRKVLKARQAEDALTVEHPDDSDEVRQLRASLARARGERDAAEAAGSASRPTRSLPTIPRPRQLSQLTIRELRRILGMDGSAADAKWNDLRKKTRRFMDAGLLRLDLGWKDQNPRQLLKLYDARQIEDVFEPLKRCSNHWATEFIVHDSFSSQKAYENCKDKEGTYRYRTRQNRRERPSWDHDDNDDDDDDTNPGRGLGPLASSQSNSQEPSPEPPQSPEAPEGDDDNSGFVQSDPGRFGTAQMFTTRSVRCEVSAT
;
A
#
# COMPACT_ATOMS: atom_id res chain seq x y z
N MET A 1 25.51 -62.96 -38.82
CA MET A 1 26.41 -62.32 -37.83
C MET A 1 25.92 -60.89 -37.59
N PRO A 2 25.04 -60.65 -36.60
CA PRO A 2 24.50 -59.31 -36.34
C PRO A 2 25.61 -58.38 -35.79
N SER A 3 25.70 -57.21 -36.40
CA SER A 3 26.75 -56.19 -36.22
C SER A 3 26.88 -55.71 -34.77
N SER A 4 28.04 -55.97 -34.16
CA SER A 4 28.43 -55.52 -32.82
C SER A 4 28.53 -54.00 -32.66
N ALA A 5 28.57 -53.24 -33.76
CA ALA A 5 28.76 -51.78 -33.74
C ALA A 5 27.58 -51.00 -33.14
N ASN A 6 26.38 -51.60 -33.06
CA ASN A 6 25.19 -50.88 -32.57
C ASN A 6 25.02 -50.92 -31.03
N LYS A 7 25.83 -51.73 -30.33
CA LYS A 7 25.75 -51.86 -28.86
C LYS A 7 26.56 -50.80 -28.11
N GLU A 8 27.61 -50.24 -28.73
CA GLU A 8 28.45 -49.20 -28.10
C GLU A 8 27.76 -47.83 -28.05
N ASN A 9 27.00 -47.47 -29.08
CA ASN A 9 26.27 -46.20 -29.10
C ASN A 9 25.19 -46.10 -28.02
N HIS A 10 24.51 -47.21 -27.69
CA HIS A 10 23.53 -47.25 -26.60
C HIS A 10 24.17 -47.12 -25.21
N ARG A 11 25.38 -47.63 -25.00
CA ARG A 11 26.10 -47.50 -23.72
C ARG A 11 26.51 -46.05 -23.45
N SER A 12 26.96 -45.33 -24.49
CA SER A 12 27.37 -43.92 -24.34
C SER A 12 26.20 -42.97 -24.00
N GLY A 13 24.99 -43.28 -24.48
CA GLY A 13 23.78 -42.50 -24.17
C GLY A 13 23.33 -42.62 -22.71
N LEU A 14 23.39 -43.84 -22.15
CA LEU A 14 23.03 -44.10 -20.75
C LEU A 14 24.01 -43.42 -19.77
N ASP A 15 25.31 -43.40 -20.09
CA ASP A 15 26.29 -42.71 -19.26
C ASP A 15 26.13 -41.19 -19.28
N ARG A 16 25.74 -40.61 -20.42
CA ARG A 16 25.39 -39.17 -20.51
C ARG A 16 24.16 -38.85 -19.65
N GLN A 17 23.11 -39.67 -19.71
CA GLN A 17 21.93 -39.49 -18.85
C GLN A 17 22.27 -39.61 -17.35
N ARG A 18 23.08 -40.59 -16.95
CA ARG A 18 23.55 -40.75 -15.55
C ARG A 18 24.36 -39.56 -15.07
N LYS A 19 25.24 -39.00 -15.92
CA LYS A 19 26.01 -37.79 -15.60
C LYS A 19 25.10 -36.56 -15.43
N LEU A 20 24.05 -36.42 -16.25
CA LEU A 20 23.09 -35.32 -16.15
C LEU A 20 22.23 -35.42 -14.88
N THR A 21 21.71 -36.61 -14.55
CA THR A 21 20.90 -36.80 -13.33
C THR A 21 21.73 -36.64 -12.06
N SER A 22 22.99 -37.08 -12.07
CA SER A 22 23.94 -36.85 -10.97
C SER A 22 24.22 -35.36 -10.75
N LYS A 23 24.51 -34.60 -11.82
CA LYS A 23 24.69 -33.14 -11.75
C LYS A 23 23.43 -32.42 -11.24
N LEU A 24 22.25 -32.84 -11.68
CA LEU A 24 20.98 -32.24 -11.24
C LEU A 24 20.70 -32.51 -9.74
N ARG A 25 21.11 -33.68 -9.23
CA ARG A 25 21.00 -34.02 -7.82
C ARG A 25 21.96 -33.17 -6.98
N GLN A 26 23.22 -33.05 -7.42
CA GLN A 26 24.21 -32.20 -6.74
C GLN A 26 23.78 -30.74 -6.67
N THR A 27 23.23 -30.18 -7.75
CA THR A 27 22.74 -28.78 -7.73
C THR A 27 21.54 -28.59 -6.81
N ARG A 28 20.59 -29.54 -6.76
CA ARG A 28 19.46 -29.50 -5.82
C ARG A 28 19.91 -29.62 -4.37
N GLU A 29 20.87 -30.49 -4.08
CA GLU A 29 21.43 -30.63 -2.73
C GLU A 29 22.17 -29.35 -2.30
N ALA A 30 22.96 -28.74 -3.20
CA ALA A 30 23.61 -27.45 -2.95
C ALA A 30 22.62 -26.29 -2.73
N GLN A 31 21.52 -26.25 -3.49
CA GLN A 31 20.46 -25.25 -3.27
C GLN A 31 19.74 -25.45 -1.93
N ARG A 32 19.53 -26.72 -1.52
CA ARG A 32 18.90 -27.04 -0.25
C ARG A 32 19.79 -26.64 0.93
N SER A 33 21.08 -26.94 0.88
CA SER A 33 22.02 -26.53 1.94
C SER A 33 22.13 -25.00 2.03
N ALA A 34 22.21 -24.29 0.90
CA ALA A 34 22.25 -22.83 0.89
C ALA A 34 20.99 -22.19 1.51
N ARG A 35 19.80 -22.77 1.30
CA ARG A 35 18.55 -22.31 1.93
C ARG A 35 18.54 -22.53 3.44
N LEU A 36 19.02 -23.69 3.89
CA LEU A 36 19.14 -24.00 5.32
C LEU A 36 20.11 -23.04 6.01
N ASP A 37 21.26 -22.75 5.40
CA ASP A 37 22.23 -21.79 5.93
C ASP A 37 21.66 -20.37 6.02
N GLN A 38 20.89 -19.93 5.02
CA GLN A 38 20.21 -18.64 5.06
C GLN A 38 19.17 -18.58 6.19
N ALA A 39 18.39 -19.65 6.39
CA ALA A 39 17.42 -19.73 7.47
C ALA A 39 18.11 -19.68 8.86
N ALA A 40 19.20 -20.44 9.04
CA ALA A 40 19.99 -20.45 10.26
C ALA A 40 20.60 -19.06 10.56
N ARG A 41 21.13 -18.38 9.54
CA ARG A 41 21.64 -17.00 9.68
C ARG A 41 20.55 -16.01 10.10
N LYS A 42 19.33 -16.14 9.55
CA LYS A 42 18.18 -15.31 9.94
C LYS A 42 17.78 -15.58 11.39
N GLN A 43 17.67 -16.84 11.80
CA GLN A 43 17.37 -17.20 13.19
C GLN A 43 18.43 -16.69 14.17
N ARG A 44 19.73 -16.81 13.85
CA ARG A 44 20.82 -16.30 14.70
C ARG A 44 20.75 -14.78 14.85
N LYS A 45 20.44 -14.05 13.78
CA LYS A 45 20.22 -12.59 13.84
C LYS A 45 19.01 -12.23 14.69
N ALA A 46 17.90 -12.96 14.56
CA ALA A 46 16.71 -12.73 15.39
C ALA A 46 17.00 -12.98 16.88
N ARG A 47 17.65 -14.10 17.22
CA ARG A 47 18.07 -14.40 18.61
C ARG A 47 18.99 -13.33 19.17
N ARG A 48 19.98 -12.85 18.40
CA ARG A 48 20.88 -11.77 18.85
C ARG A 48 20.12 -10.47 19.11
N LYS A 49 19.10 -10.14 18.31
CA LYS A 49 18.25 -8.96 18.55
C LYS A 49 17.45 -9.09 19.84
N VAL A 50 16.81 -10.23 20.07
CA VAL A 50 16.05 -10.49 21.32
C VAL A 50 16.96 -10.40 22.54
N LEU A 51 18.15 -11.01 22.48
CA LEU A 51 19.10 -10.99 23.59
C LEU A 51 19.64 -9.58 23.86
N LYS A 52 19.88 -8.79 22.80
CA LYS A 52 20.29 -7.39 22.95
C LYS A 52 19.17 -6.51 23.53
N ALA A 53 17.91 -6.77 23.17
CA ALA A 53 16.76 -6.06 23.74
C ALA A 53 16.64 -6.35 25.24
N ARG A 54 16.72 -7.63 25.62
CA ARG A 54 16.71 -8.04 27.03
C ARG A 54 17.86 -7.44 27.84
N GLN A 55 19.08 -7.45 27.30
CA GLN A 55 20.23 -6.80 27.95
C GLN A 55 20.06 -5.29 28.10
N ALA A 56 19.37 -4.62 27.17
CA ALA A 56 19.08 -3.19 27.27
C ALA A 56 18.05 -2.90 28.36
N GLU A 57 17.02 -3.77 28.51
CA GLU A 57 16.06 -3.71 29.62
C GLU A 57 16.75 -3.93 30.97
N ASP A 58 17.62 -4.95 31.08
CA ASP A 58 18.37 -5.23 32.31
C ASP A 58 19.30 -4.05 32.67
N ALA A 59 19.96 -3.43 31.68
CA ALA A 59 20.83 -2.27 31.90
C ALA A 59 20.08 -1.00 32.36
N LEU A 60 18.82 -0.84 31.97
CA LEU A 60 17.93 0.24 32.46
C LEU A 60 17.45 0.02 33.90
N THR A 61 17.62 -1.20 34.43
CA THR A 61 17.17 -1.59 35.77
C THR A 61 18.29 -1.53 36.81
N VAL A 62 19.50 -1.10 36.43
CA VAL A 62 20.63 -0.94 37.36
C VAL A 62 20.30 0.20 38.34
N GLU A 63 20.09 -0.18 39.60
CA GLU A 63 19.83 0.76 40.70
C GLU A 63 21.06 1.68 40.89
N HIS A 64 20.85 2.99 40.82
CA HIS A 64 21.89 3.95 41.13
C HIS A 64 21.91 4.15 42.65
N PRO A 65 23.08 4.02 43.32
CA PRO A 65 23.18 4.09 44.78
C PRO A 65 22.84 5.47 45.36
N ASP A 66 22.76 6.52 44.52
CA ASP A 66 22.42 7.89 44.91
C ASP A 66 20.94 8.26 44.65
N ASP A 67 20.11 7.32 44.18
CA ASP A 67 18.68 7.59 43.99
C ASP A 67 17.99 7.71 45.37
N SER A 68 17.42 8.89 45.64
CA SER A 68 16.52 9.14 46.79
C SER A 68 15.38 8.11 46.81
N ASP A 69 14.92 7.73 48.01
CA ASP A 69 13.87 6.72 48.20
C ASP A 69 12.58 7.05 47.43
N GLU A 70 12.29 8.34 47.23
CA GLU A 70 11.17 8.83 46.43
C GLU A 70 11.32 8.49 44.94
N VAL A 71 12.54 8.61 44.39
CA VAL A 71 12.85 8.23 43.01
C VAL A 71 12.74 6.71 42.82
N ARG A 72 13.14 5.94 43.84
CA ARG A 72 13.00 4.48 43.84
C ARG A 72 11.53 4.04 43.84
N GLN A 73 10.68 4.70 44.63
CA GLN A 73 9.24 4.44 44.66
C GLN A 73 8.55 4.83 43.33
N LEU A 74 8.90 5.97 42.75
CA LEU A 74 8.34 6.42 41.47
C LEU A 74 8.72 5.49 40.31
N ARG A 75 9.97 5.01 40.26
CA ARG A 75 10.40 4.03 39.25
C ARG A 75 9.67 2.69 39.41
N ALA A 76 9.50 2.20 40.64
CA ALA A 76 8.73 1.00 40.92
C ALA A 76 7.25 1.16 40.52
N SER A 77 6.65 2.33 40.76
CA SER A 77 5.28 2.64 40.35
C SER A 77 5.13 2.69 38.82
N LEU A 78 6.08 3.30 38.11
CA LEU A 78 6.09 3.34 36.65
C LEU A 78 6.28 1.95 36.03
N ALA A 79 7.12 1.11 36.62
CA ALA A 79 7.32 -0.26 36.17
C ALA A 79 6.03 -1.09 36.33
N ARG A 80 5.31 -0.96 37.45
CA ARG A 80 3.99 -1.60 37.64
C ARG A 80 2.95 -1.11 36.64
N ALA A 81 2.81 0.21 36.47
CA ALA A 81 1.84 0.78 35.54
C ALA A 81 2.10 0.35 34.08
N ARG A 82 3.38 0.22 33.67
CA ARG A 82 3.73 -0.33 32.36
C ARG A 82 3.38 -1.81 32.24
N GLY A 83 3.71 -2.61 33.25
CA GLY A 83 3.37 -4.03 33.29
C GLY A 83 1.85 -4.29 33.24
N GLU A 84 1.05 -3.47 33.94
CA GLU A 84 -0.41 -3.52 33.91
C GLU A 84 -0.96 -3.12 32.54
N ARG A 85 -0.40 -2.09 31.91
CA ARG A 85 -0.81 -1.68 30.56
C ARG A 85 -0.49 -2.75 29.52
N ASP A 86 0.70 -3.33 29.58
CA ASP A 86 1.13 -4.39 28.65
C ASP A 86 0.33 -5.68 28.87
N ALA A 87 -0.03 -5.99 30.13
CA ALA A 87 -0.93 -7.10 30.46
C ALA A 87 -2.37 -6.84 29.98
N ALA A 88 -2.87 -5.61 30.11
CA ALA A 88 -4.19 -5.22 29.60
C ALA A 88 -4.22 -5.22 28.05
N GLU A 89 -3.14 -4.81 27.39
CA GLU A 89 -3.00 -4.87 25.94
C GLU A 89 -2.91 -6.33 25.44
N ALA A 90 -2.18 -7.19 26.16
CA ALA A 90 -2.12 -8.62 25.89
C ALA A 90 -3.47 -9.32 26.13
N ALA A 91 -4.19 -8.96 27.19
CA ALA A 91 -5.51 -9.50 27.50
C ALA A 91 -6.60 -9.00 26.52
N GLY A 92 -6.56 -7.72 26.14
CA GLY A 92 -7.46 -7.12 25.15
C GLY A 92 -7.24 -7.63 23.72
N SER A 93 -6.04 -8.12 23.41
CA SER A 93 -5.70 -8.69 22.10
C SER A 93 -6.14 -10.16 21.92
N ALA A 94 -6.62 -10.83 22.98
CA ALA A 94 -6.88 -12.27 22.96
C ALA A 94 -8.35 -12.69 22.72
N SER A 95 -9.34 -11.80 22.73
CA SER A 95 -10.74 -12.25 22.63
C SER A 95 -11.71 -11.34 21.88
N ARG A 96 -11.41 -11.04 20.61
CA ARG A 96 -12.49 -10.76 19.67
C ARG A 96 -12.37 -11.75 18.50
N PRO A 97 -13.27 -12.73 18.38
CA PRO A 97 -13.35 -13.53 17.17
C PRO A 97 -13.83 -12.58 16.06
N THR A 98 -12.91 -11.91 15.40
CA THR A 98 -13.17 -11.28 14.12
C THR A 98 -13.61 -12.42 13.22
N ARG A 99 -14.93 -12.54 12.96
CA ARG A 99 -15.45 -13.25 11.79
C ARG A 99 -14.52 -12.84 10.65
N SER A 100 -13.69 -13.76 10.16
CA SER A 100 -12.68 -13.46 9.16
C SER A 100 -13.44 -12.95 7.94
N LEU A 101 -13.45 -11.64 7.75
CA LEU A 101 -14.12 -11.05 6.61
C LEU A 101 -13.48 -11.63 5.35
N PRO A 102 -14.27 -11.93 4.31
CA PRO A 102 -13.73 -12.54 3.11
C PRO A 102 -12.63 -11.67 2.52
N THR A 103 -11.49 -12.30 2.23
CA THR A 103 -10.34 -11.68 1.57
C THR A 103 -10.75 -11.27 0.16
N ILE A 104 -10.41 -10.04 -0.21
CA ILE A 104 -10.71 -9.43 -1.50
C ILE A 104 -9.52 -9.68 -2.44
N PRO A 105 -9.70 -10.46 -3.52
CA PRO A 105 -8.60 -10.78 -4.44
C PRO A 105 -8.13 -9.54 -5.22
N ARG A 106 -6.87 -9.56 -5.66
CA ARG A 106 -6.32 -8.53 -6.56
C ARG A 106 -7.10 -8.54 -7.88
N PRO A 107 -7.60 -7.38 -8.35
CA PRO A 107 -8.23 -7.29 -9.66
C PRO A 107 -7.21 -7.62 -10.76
N ARG A 108 -7.70 -8.18 -11.89
CA ARG A 108 -6.84 -8.57 -13.02
C ARG A 108 -6.04 -7.38 -13.57
N GLN A 109 -6.63 -6.19 -13.57
CA GLN A 109 -6.02 -4.97 -14.08
C GLN A 109 -6.19 -3.85 -13.05
N LEU A 110 -5.12 -3.50 -12.34
CA LEU A 110 -5.13 -2.40 -11.37
C LEU A 110 -5.24 -1.02 -12.04
N SER A 111 -4.75 -0.88 -13.27
CA SER A 111 -4.80 0.38 -14.02
C SER A 111 -6.22 0.80 -14.40
N GLN A 112 -7.16 -0.14 -14.48
CA GLN A 112 -8.56 0.14 -14.79
C GLN A 112 -9.39 0.44 -13.55
N LEU A 113 -8.87 0.13 -12.36
CA LEU A 113 -9.59 0.35 -11.12
C LEU A 113 -9.73 1.86 -10.87
N THR A 114 -10.95 2.31 -10.64
CA THR A 114 -11.21 3.71 -10.27
C THR A 114 -11.20 3.91 -8.76
N ILE A 115 -10.93 5.15 -8.30
CA ILE A 115 -11.07 5.51 -6.87
C ILE A 115 -12.49 5.20 -6.38
N ARG A 116 -13.52 5.43 -7.20
CA ARG A 116 -14.91 5.17 -6.85
C ARG A 116 -15.16 3.69 -6.59
N GLU A 117 -14.63 2.81 -7.44
CA GLU A 117 -14.72 1.36 -7.25
C GLU A 117 -13.95 0.89 -6.03
N LEU A 118 -12.72 1.39 -5.83
CA LEU A 118 -11.94 1.08 -4.64
C LEU A 118 -12.69 1.47 -3.37
N ARG A 119 -13.28 2.67 -3.33
CA ARG A 119 -14.11 3.13 -2.20
C ARG A 119 -15.30 2.20 -1.97
N ARG A 120 -15.99 1.76 -3.03
CA ARG A 120 -17.09 0.79 -2.92
C ARG A 120 -16.61 -0.56 -2.35
N ILE A 121 -15.48 -1.08 -2.83
CA ILE A 121 -14.88 -2.34 -2.36
C ILE A 121 -14.55 -2.27 -0.86
N LEU A 122 -14.07 -1.10 -0.40
CA LEU A 122 -13.72 -0.86 1.00
C LEU A 122 -14.91 -0.46 1.88
N GLY A 123 -16.13 -0.32 1.33
CA GLY A 123 -17.30 0.16 2.07
C GLY A 123 -17.18 1.62 2.51
N MET A 124 -16.53 2.44 1.69
CA MET A 124 -16.26 3.86 1.90
C MET A 124 -16.89 4.72 0.79
N ASP A 125 -17.95 4.26 0.15
CA ASP A 125 -18.71 5.03 -0.82
C ASP A 125 -19.61 6.08 -0.14
N GLY A 126 -19.97 7.11 -0.89
CA GLY A 126 -20.79 8.22 -0.41
C GLY A 126 -20.03 9.29 0.38
N SER A 127 -20.70 10.42 0.57
CA SER A 127 -20.15 11.62 1.24
C SER A 127 -19.88 11.39 2.72
N ALA A 128 -20.66 10.54 3.39
CA ALA A 128 -20.48 10.21 4.80
C ALA A 128 -19.09 9.60 5.12
N ALA A 129 -18.45 8.97 4.12
CA ALA A 129 -17.12 8.39 4.24
C ALA A 129 -16.00 9.30 3.72
N ASP A 130 -16.29 10.51 3.23
CA ASP A 130 -15.28 11.41 2.64
C ASP A 130 -14.25 11.85 3.67
N ALA A 131 -14.66 12.14 4.91
CA ALA A 131 -13.73 12.50 5.99
C ALA A 131 -12.70 11.39 6.23
N LYS A 132 -13.15 10.12 6.31
CA LYS A 132 -12.30 8.95 6.47
C LYS A 132 -11.39 8.75 5.25
N TRP A 133 -11.94 8.89 4.04
CA TRP A 133 -11.16 8.77 2.80
C TRP A 133 -10.05 9.82 2.72
N ASN A 134 -10.37 11.06 3.09
CA ASN A 134 -9.40 12.16 3.12
C ASN A 134 -8.32 11.93 4.17
N ASP A 135 -8.68 11.41 5.34
CA ASP A 135 -7.72 11.04 6.39
C ASP A 135 -6.77 9.93 5.90
N LEU A 136 -7.30 8.89 5.24
CA LEU A 136 -6.48 7.84 4.61
C LEU A 136 -5.46 8.45 3.64
N ARG A 137 -5.90 9.31 2.70
CA ARG A 137 -4.99 9.97 1.74
C ARG A 137 -3.97 10.88 2.42
N LYS A 138 -4.35 11.59 3.50
CA LYS A 138 -3.41 12.41 4.29
C LYS A 138 -2.34 11.52 4.94
N LYS A 139 -2.74 10.41 5.55
CA LYS A 139 -1.83 9.45 6.17
C LYS A 139 -0.91 8.79 5.14
N THR A 140 -1.44 8.33 4.01
CA THR A 140 -0.63 7.76 2.92
C THR A 140 0.45 8.74 2.44
N ARG A 141 0.12 10.03 2.24
CA ARG A 141 1.11 11.04 1.89
C ARG A 141 2.20 11.20 2.94
N ARG A 142 1.84 11.27 4.23
CA ARG A 142 2.82 11.31 5.33
C ARG A 142 3.75 10.09 5.31
N PHE A 143 3.22 8.90 5.03
CA PHE A 143 4.05 7.70 4.90
C PHE A 143 4.95 7.73 3.66
N MET A 144 4.48 8.29 2.55
CA MET A 144 5.31 8.49 1.35
C MET A 144 6.47 9.44 1.62
N ASP A 145 6.21 10.54 2.33
CA ASP A 145 7.22 11.50 2.74
C ASP A 145 8.24 10.83 3.70
N ALA A 146 7.76 10.07 4.70
CA ALA A 146 8.61 9.29 5.60
C ALA A 146 9.40 8.18 4.90
N GLY A 147 8.84 7.63 3.82
CA GLY A 147 9.48 6.66 2.93
C GLY A 147 10.56 7.26 2.02
N LEU A 148 10.68 8.60 2.01
CA LEU A 148 11.60 9.37 1.19
C LEU A 148 11.43 9.08 -0.31
N LEU A 149 10.16 9.00 -0.77
CA LEU A 149 9.88 8.88 -2.20
C LEU A 149 10.26 10.17 -2.92
N ARG A 150 10.92 10.01 -4.06
CA ARG A 150 11.51 11.11 -4.83
C ARG A 150 10.54 11.58 -5.91
N LEU A 151 9.92 12.73 -5.73
CA LEU A 151 8.91 13.24 -6.68
C LEU A 151 9.49 13.67 -8.03
N ASP A 152 10.80 13.95 -8.09
CA ASP A 152 11.53 14.20 -9.33
C ASP A 152 11.57 12.96 -10.24
N LEU A 153 11.66 11.77 -9.66
CA LEU A 153 11.73 10.51 -10.39
C LEU A 153 10.34 10.01 -10.83
N GLY A 154 10.28 9.22 -11.90
CA GLY A 154 9.08 8.49 -12.28
C GLY A 154 8.70 7.44 -11.23
N TRP A 155 7.45 6.96 -11.27
CA TRP A 155 7.03 5.89 -10.34
C TRP A 155 7.84 4.61 -10.52
N LYS A 156 8.14 4.23 -11.76
CA LYS A 156 8.94 3.04 -12.10
C LYS A 156 10.40 3.16 -11.70
N ASP A 157 10.88 4.39 -11.52
CA ASP A 157 12.27 4.72 -11.19
C ASP A 157 12.51 4.87 -9.68
N GLN A 158 11.45 4.73 -8.87
CA GLN A 158 11.58 4.73 -7.41
C GLN A 158 12.37 3.52 -6.93
N ASN A 159 13.03 3.65 -5.78
CA ASN A 159 13.75 2.52 -5.19
C ASN A 159 12.75 1.42 -4.79
N PRO A 160 12.85 0.19 -5.34
CA PRO A 160 11.90 -0.87 -5.04
C PRO A 160 11.90 -1.28 -3.57
N ARG A 161 13.03 -1.07 -2.85
CA ARG A 161 13.09 -1.35 -1.40
C ARG A 161 12.31 -0.32 -0.58
N GLN A 162 12.23 0.93 -1.02
CA GLN A 162 11.42 1.96 -0.36
C GLN A 162 9.93 1.70 -0.60
N LEU A 163 9.56 1.40 -1.85
CA LEU A 163 8.20 1.02 -2.21
C LEU A 163 7.73 -0.21 -1.43
N LEU A 164 8.55 -1.27 -1.37
CA LEU A 164 8.21 -2.47 -0.61
C LEU A 164 8.01 -2.16 0.88
N LYS A 165 8.89 -1.38 1.50
CA LYS A 165 8.72 -0.95 2.90
C LYS A 165 7.42 -0.18 3.12
N LEU A 166 6.99 0.58 2.13
CA LEU A 166 5.79 1.39 2.21
C LEU A 166 4.50 0.57 2.02
N TYR A 167 4.55 -0.49 1.21
CA TYR A 167 3.45 -1.46 1.10
C TYR A 167 3.39 -2.42 2.29
N ASP A 168 4.57 -2.90 2.73
CA ASP A 168 4.73 -3.75 3.92
C ASP A 168 4.52 -2.97 5.22
N ALA A 169 4.44 -1.64 5.16
CA ALA A 169 4.08 -0.81 6.29
C ALA A 169 2.63 -1.10 6.66
N ARG A 170 2.45 -2.16 7.45
CA ARG A 170 1.23 -2.50 8.17
C ARG A 170 0.63 -1.27 8.86
N GLN A 171 1.42 -0.25 9.15
CA GLN A 171 0.98 1.05 9.65
C GLN A 171 -0.17 1.68 8.85
N ILE A 172 -0.23 1.55 7.51
CA ILE A 172 -1.39 2.06 6.75
C ILE A 172 -2.63 1.20 7.02
N GLU A 173 -2.47 -0.11 7.02
CA GLU A 173 -3.57 -1.07 7.17
C GLU A 173 -4.06 -1.20 8.61
N ASP A 174 -3.17 -1.05 9.59
CA ASP A 174 -3.46 -1.03 11.03
C ASP A 174 -4.30 0.21 11.40
N VAL A 175 -4.09 1.31 10.69
CA VAL A 175 -4.91 2.51 10.85
C VAL A 175 -6.21 2.43 10.05
N PHE A 176 -6.24 1.63 8.97
CA PHE A 176 -7.41 1.42 8.11
C PHE A 176 -7.72 -0.07 7.92
N GLU A 177 -8.42 -0.66 8.89
CA GLU A 177 -8.80 -2.07 8.93
C GLU A 177 -9.42 -2.62 7.62
N PRO A 178 -10.25 -1.87 6.85
CA PRO A 178 -10.79 -2.38 5.59
C PRO A 178 -9.72 -2.79 4.57
N LEU A 179 -8.54 -2.17 4.59
CA LEU A 179 -7.43 -2.49 3.68
C LEU A 179 -6.83 -3.86 3.94
N LYS A 180 -6.87 -4.35 5.20
CA LYS A 180 -6.36 -5.69 5.56
C LYS A 180 -7.10 -6.82 4.86
N ARG A 181 -8.31 -6.55 4.34
CA ARG A 181 -9.09 -7.51 3.57
C ARG A 181 -8.51 -7.72 2.17
N CYS A 182 -7.75 -6.78 1.62
CA CYS A 182 -7.20 -6.87 0.27
C CYS A 182 -5.94 -7.74 0.26
N SER A 183 -5.93 -8.80 -0.56
CA SER A 183 -4.78 -9.71 -0.62
C SER A 183 -3.51 -9.01 -1.12
N ASN A 184 -2.34 -9.39 -0.59
CA ASN A 184 -1.04 -8.88 -1.05
C ASN A 184 -0.95 -7.33 -1.11
N HIS A 185 -1.68 -6.62 -0.25
CA HIS A 185 -1.61 -5.16 -0.13
C HIS A 185 -1.93 -4.40 -1.44
N TRP A 186 -2.69 -5.00 -2.38
CA TRP A 186 -2.92 -4.39 -3.70
C TRP A 186 -3.67 -3.05 -3.61
N ALA A 187 -4.57 -2.89 -2.64
CA ALA A 187 -5.30 -1.65 -2.43
C ALA A 187 -4.37 -0.54 -1.91
N THR A 188 -3.47 -0.90 -1.00
CA THR A 188 -2.40 -0.02 -0.51
C THR A 188 -1.49 0.41 -1.66
N GLU A 189 -1.04 -0.53 -2.50
CA GLU A 189 -0.26 -0.25 -3.72
C GLU A 189 -0.98 0.77 -4.62
N PHE A 190 -2.28 0.57 -4.86
CA PHE A 190 -3.09 1.47 -5.68
C PHE A 190 -3.19 2.88 -5.07
N ILE A 191 -3.50 3.00 -3.77
CA ILE A 191 -3.70 4.30 -3.11
C ILE A 191 -2.40 5.10 -3.08
N VAL A 192 -1.27 4.43 -2.85
CA VAL A 192 0.04 5.08 -2.86
C VAL A 192 0.38 5.56 -4.26
N HIS A 193 0.16 4.73 -5.29
CA HIS A 193 0.41 5.11 -6.67
C HIS A 193 -0.44 6.33 -7.10
N ASP A 194 -1.73 6.32 -6.77
CA ASP A 194 -2.65 7.46 -7.03
C ASP A 194 -2.20 8.73 -6.31
N SER A 195 -1.82 8.59 -5.02
CA SER A 195 -1.35 9.70 -4.20
C SER A 195 -0.05 10.29 -4.72
N PHE A 196 0.90 9.46 -5.14
CA PHE A 196 2.15 9.88 -5.77
C PHE A 196 1.90 10.63 -7.08
N SER A 197 1.07 10.08 -7.95
CA SER A 197 0.73 10.70 -9.24
C SER A 197 0.06 12.07 -9.04
N SER A 198 -0.88 12.14 -8.10
CA SER A 198 -1.56 13.39 -7.71
C SER A 198 -0.59 14.42 -7.12
N GLN A 199 0.32 14.00 -6.25
CA GLN A 199 1.31 14.87 -5.60
C GLN A 199 2.34 15.38 -6.61
N LYS A 200 2.85 14.51 -7.48
CA LYS A 200 3.77 14.90 -8.55
C LYS A 200 3.14 15.88 -9.54
N ALA A 201 1.89 15.62 -9.96
CA ALA A 201 1.16 16.55 -10.83
C ALA A 201 0.93 17.91 -10.16
N TYR A 202 0.68 17.92 -8.85
CA TYR A 202 0.59 19.16 -8.08
C TYR A 202 1.91 19.93 -8.05
N GLU A 203 3.01 19.27 -7.69
CA GLU A 203 4.35 19.86 -7.65
C GLU A 203 4.79 20.44 -8.99
N ASN A 204 4.46 19.76 -10.10
CA ASN A 204 4.79 20.22 -11.44
C ASN A 204 4.00 21.47 -11.88
N CYS A 205 2.88 21.77 -11.25
CA CYS A 205 1.96 22.84 -11.65
C CYS A 205 1.88 23.99 -10.64
N LYS A 206 2.28 23.80 -9.38
CA LYS A 206 2.04 24.77 -8.29
C LYS A 206 2.73 26.12 -8.49
N ASP A 207 3.84 26.14 -9.24
CA ASP A 207 4.67 27.34 -9.47
C ASP A 207 4.70 27.75 -10.96
N LYS A 208 3.93 27.06 -11.83
CA LYS A 208 3.81 27.44 -13.25
C LYS A 208 2.70 28.45 -13.45
N GLU A 209 3.09 29.66 -13.88
CA GLU A 209 2.16 30.73 -14.25
C GLU A 209 1.17 30.28 -15.33
N GLY A 210 -0.05 30.82 -15.29
CA GLY A 210 -1.13 30.47 -16.24
C GLY A 210 -1.88 29.16 -15.94
N THR A 211 -1.32 28.25 -15.13
CA THR A 211 -2.06 27.03 -14.75
C THR A 211 -3.27 27.37 -13.87
N TYR A 212 -4.34 26.57 -13.95
CA TYR A 212 -5.52 26.73 -13.08
C TYR A 212 -5.11 26.75 -11.59
N ARG A 213 -4.21 25.86 -11.18
CA ARG A 213 -3.76 25.77 -9.79
C ARG A 213 -2.97 26.99 -9.33
N TYR A 214 -2.11 27.54 -10.20
CA TYR A 214 -1.43 28.81 -9.93
C TYR A 214 -2.44 29.94 -9.75
N ARG A 215 -3.42 30.07 -10.66
CA ARG A 215 -4.50 31.07 -10.55
C ARG A 215 -5.32 30.91 -9.27
N THR A 216 -5.74 29.70 -8.91
CA THR A 216 -6.47 29.46 -7.66
C THR A 216 -5.64 29.81 -6.42
N ARG A 217 -4.32 29.56 -6.44
CA ARG A 217 -3.42 29.90 -5.34
C ARG A 217 -3.21 31.41 -5.23
N GLN A 218 -3.03 32.11 -6.34
CA GLN A 218 -2.95 33.58 -6.36
C GLN A 218 -4.25 34.20 -5.88
N ASN A 219 -5.41 33.78 -6.41
CA ASN A 219 -6.72 34.25 -5.93
C ASN A 219 -6.96 34.01 -4.44
N ARG A 220 -6.37 32.95 -3.84
CA ARG A 220 -6.43 32.72 -2.39
C ARG A 220 -5.53 33.64 -1.58
N ARG A 221 -4.38 34.04 -2.14
CA ARG A 221 -3.44 34.98 -1.51
C ARG A 221 -3.91 36.42 -1.64
N GLU A 222 -4.49 36.74 -2.78
CA GLU A 222 -5.05 38.05 -3.11
C GLU A 222 -6.44 38.24 -2.50
N ARG A 223 -7.11 37.15 -2.06
CA ARG A 223 -8.34 37.26 -1.30
C ARG A 223 -8.05 38.07 -0.03
N PRO A 224 -8.64 39.26 0.11
CA PRO A 224 -8.47 40.06 1.30
C PRO A 224 -8.94 39.20 2.50
N SER A 225 -8.16 39.14 3.58
CA SER A 225 -8.49 38.39 4.80
C SER A 225 -9.67 39.00 5.59
N TRP A 226 -10.59 39.67 4.91
CA TRP A 226 -11.57 40.58 5.49
C TRP A 226 -12.77 39.91 6.16
N ASP A 227 -12.77 38.57 6.26
CA ASP A 227 -13.80 37.79 6.99
C ASP A 227 -13.17 36.70 7.88
N HIS A 228 -12.05 37.00 8.56
CA HIS A 228 -11.80 36.38 9.86
C HIS A 228 -12.25 37.37 10.92
N ASP A 229 -13.55 37.35 11.20
CA ASP A 229 -14.05 37.68 12.52
C ASP A 229 -13.28 36.79 13.51
N ASP A 230 -12.35 37.42 14.22
CA ASP A 230 -11.77 36.95 15.46
C ASP A 230 -12.88 36.88 16.53
N ASN A 231 -13.88 36.01 16.34
CA ASN A 231 -14.72 35.54 17.43
C ASN A 231 -13.99 34.37 18.10
N ASP A 232 -12.89 34.71 18.77
CA ASP A 232 -12.40 34.01 19.97
C ASP A 232 -13.35 34.35 21.14
N ASP A 233 -14.63 33.96 21.02
CA ASP A 233 -15.49 33.83 22.19
C ASP A 233 -15.47 32.36 22.61
N ASP A 234 -14.56 32.10 23.54
CA ASP A 234 -14.71 31.08 24.57
C ASP A 234 -16.11 31.24 25.20
N ASP A 235 -17.07 30.41 24.80
CA ASP A 235 -18.20 30.07 25.66
C ASP A 235 -18.64 28.61 25.44
N ASP A 236 -18.13 27.81 26.37
CA ASP A 236 -18.74 26.62 26.92
C ASP A 236 -20.20 26.92 27.31
N ASP A 237 -21.19 26.39 26.58
CA ASP A 237 -22.34 25.71 27.18
C ASP A 237 -23.40 25.26 26.16
N THR A 238 -23.65 23.96 26.17
CA THR A 238 -24.99 23.38 26.33
C THR A 238 -26.19 24.20 25.81
N ASN A 239 -26.74 23.87 24.63
CA ASN A 239 -28.21 23.84 24.51
C ASN A 239 -28.75 22.87 23.43
N PRO A 240 -29.59 21.88 23.83
CA PRO A 240 -30.33 20.99 22.94
C PRO A 240 -31.68 21.56 22.47
N GLY A 241 -32.02 21.32 21.20
CA GLY A 241 -33.42 21.16 20.75
C GLY A 241 -34.27 22.41 20.49
N ARG A 242 -35.22 22.20 19.56
CA ARG A 242 -36.27 23.11 19.02
C ARG A 242 -35.72 24.07 17.94
N GLY A 243 -36.38 24.26 16.81
CA GLY A 243 -37.83 24.30 16.62
C GLY A 243 -38.28 23.97 15.20
N LEU A 244 -39.53 23.52 15.17
CA LEU A 244 -40.36 23.25 14.01
C LEU A 244 -40.77 24.55 13.30
N GLY A 245 -40.79 24.50 11.97
CA GLY A 245 -41.81 25.14 11.13
C GLY A 245 -41.29 26.15 10.10
N PRO A 246 -42.11 26.52 9.09
CA PRO A 246 -43.32 25.87 8.58
C PRO A 246 -43.27 25.56 7.06
N LEU A 247 -44.21 24.71 6.67
CA LEU A 247 -44.69 24.50 5.30
C LEU A 247 -45.05 25.84 4.63
N ALA A 248 -44.53 26.06 3.43
CA ALA A 248 -45.14 26.95 2.45
C ALA A 248 -44.96 26.37 1.05
N SER A 249 -46.04 25.78 0.56
CA SER A 249 -46.29 25.55 -0.85
C SER A 249 -46.27 26.89 -1.59
N SER A 250 -45.51 26.98 -2.69
CA SER A 250 -45.88 27.82 -3.83
C SER A 250 -45.20 27.30 -5.09
N GLN A 251 -46.07 26.84 -5.98
CA GLN A 251 -45.80 26.56 -7.37
C GLN A 251 -45.42 27.87 -8.06
N SER A 252 -44.32 27.89 -8.80
CA SER A 252 -44.20 28.75 -9.97
C SER A 252 -43.40 28.01 -11.03
N ASN A 253 -44.20 27.52 -11.96
CA ASN A 253 -43.86 27.07 -13.29
C ASN A 253 -43.09 28.21 -14.00
N SER A 254 -41.82 28.00 -14.35
CA SER A 254 -41.11 28.84 -15.30
C SER A 254 -40.39 27.90 -16.25
N GLN A 255 -41.02 27.81 -17.41
CA GLN A 255 -40.65 27.05 -18.57
C GLN A 255 -39.46 27.77 -19.19
N GLU A 256 -38.25 27.36 -18.81
CA GLU A 256 -37.01 27.84 -19.41
C GLU A 256 -36.92 27.28 -20.84
N PRO A 257 -36.74 28.13 -21.87
CA PRO A 257 -36.56 27.69 -23.24
C PRO A 257 -35.21 26.99 -23.41
N SER A 258 -35.24 25.84 -24.10
CA SER A 258 -34.07 25.08 -24.53
C SER A 258 -33.01 25.99 -25.17
N PRO A 259 -31.75 26.00 -24.70
CA PRO A 259 -30.66 26.58 -25.45
C PRO A 259 -30.37 25.69 -26.68
N GLU A 260 -30.38 26.33 -27.86
CA GLU A 260 -29.95 25.72 -29.12
C GLU A 260 -28.51 25.18 -29.03
N PRO A 261 -28.20 24.06 -29.71
CA PRO A 261 -26.83 23.57 -29.80
C PRO A 261 -25.98 24.55 -30.63
N PRO A 262 -24.79 24.96 -30.16
CA PRO A 262 -23.88 25.75 -30.98
C PRO A 262 -23.44 24.93 -32.20
N GLN A 263 -23.62 25.56 -33.36
CA GLN A 263 -23.20 25.06 -34.67
C GLN A 263 -21.69 24.80 -34.68
N SER A 264 -21.32 23.65 -35.22
CA SER A 264 -19.94 23.24 -35.50
C SER A 264 -19.26 24.23 -36.45
N PRO A 265 -18.09 24.79 -36.12
CA PRO A 265 -17.22 25.37 -37.13
C PRO A 265 -16.46 24.27 -37.88
N GLU A 266 -16.49 24.43 -39.21
CA GLU A 266 -15.87 23.59 -40.23
C GLU A 266 -14.37 23.39 -40.02
N ALA A 267 -13.89 22.25 -40.50
CA ALA A 267 -12.50 21.86 -40.54
C ALA A 267 -11.69 22.74 -41.51
N PRO A 268 -10.46 23.16 -41.16
CA PRO A 268 -9.48 23.48 -42.17
C PRO A 268 -8.86 22.19 -42.72
N GLU A 269 -9.11 21.94 -44.00
CA GLU A 269 -8.32 21.06 -44.86
C GLU A 269 -6.85 21.48 -44.79
N GLY A 270 -5.98 20.52 -44.49
CA GLY A 270 -4.54 20.71 -44.41
C GLY A 270 -3.87 19.49 -45.01
N ASP A 271 -3.68 19.57 -46.32
CA ASP A 271 -2.94 18.61 -47.12
C ASP A 271 -1.43 18.70 -46.86
N ASP A 272 -0.86 17.49 -46.86
CA ASP A 272 0.44 17.10 -47.40
C ASP A 272 1.77 17.34 -46.67
N ASP A 273 2.54 16.25 -46.76
CA ASP A 273 4.00 16.13 -46.73
C ASP A 273 4.73 16.20 -45.37
N ASN A 274 4.89 15.02 -44.74
CA ASN A 274 6.27 14.61 -44.45
C ASN A 274 6.48 13.08 -44.40
N SER A 275 7.55 12.70 -45.05
CA SER A 275 8.05 11.36 -45.34
C SER A 275 9.08 10.89 -44.30
N GLY A 276 9.21 9.57 -44.15
CA GLY A 276 10.29 8.92 -43.40
C GLY A 276 9.77 7.91 -42.38
N PHE A 277 9.35 6.70 -42.76
CA PHE A 277 10.23 5.58 -43.10
C PHE A 277 11.40 5.39 -42.13
N VAL A 278 11.21 4.56 -41.09
CA VAL A 278 12.23 3.61 -40.63
C VAL A 278 11.52 2.31 -40.22
N GLN A 279 11.68 1.29 -41.07
CA GLN A 279 11.44 -0.12 -40.75
C GLN A 279 12.58 -0.64 -39.86
N SER A 280 12.26 -1.44 -38.85
CA SER A 280 13.04 -2.54 -38.24
C SER A 280 12.33 -2.90 -36.92
N ASP A 281 11.98 -4.12 -36.53
CA ASP A 281 12.07 -5.47 -37.09
C ASP A 281 11.23 -6.34 -36.11
N PRO A 282 10.36 -7.28 -36.55
CA PRO A 282 9.53 -8.07 -35.65
C PRO A 282 10.13 -9.46 -35.37
N GLY A 283 10.50 -9.73 -34.12
CA GLY A 283 10.73 -11.09 -33.65
C GLY A 283 11.19 -11.18 -32.21
N ARG A 284 11.00 -12.24 -31.45
CA ARG A 284 10.20 -13.48 -31.55
C ARG A 284 10.46 -14.20 -30.21
N PHE A 285 9.50 -15.00 -29.73
CA PHE A 285 9.55 -15.91 -28.57
C PHE A 285 9.49 -15.25 -27.17
N GLY A 286 8.58 -15.58 -26.26
CA GLY A 286 7.82 -16.81 -26.05
C GLY A 286 8.35 -17.53 -24.80
N THR A 287 7.62 -17.47 -23.68
CA THR A 287 7.51 -18.56 -22.68
C THR A 287 6.46 -18.20 -21.63
N ALA A 288 5.26 -18.74 -21.82
CA ALA A 288 4.26 -18.82 -20.78
C ALA A 288 4.73 -19.83 -19.71
N GLN A 289 4.93 -19.39 -18.47
CA GLN A 289 5.04 -20.32 -17.35
C GLN A 289 3.65 -20.63 -16.81
N MET A 290 3.18 -21.82 -17.12
CA MET A 290 2.02 -22.45 -16.49
C MET A 290 2.37 -22.76 -15.03
N PHE A 291 1.77 -22.04 -14.09
CA PHE A 291 1.77 -22.41 -12.68
C PHE A 291 0.70 -23.49 -12.45
N THR A 292 1.13 -24.73 -12.36
CA THR A 292 0.31 -25.83 -11.82
C THR A 292 0.38 -25.79 -10.29
N THR A 293 -0.66 -25.28 -9.65
CA THR A 293 -0.84 -25.42 -8.19
C THR A 293 -1.26 -26.85 -7.88
N ARG A 294 -0.34 -27.62 -7.31
CA ARG A 294 -0.59 -28.98 -6.81
C ARG A 294 -1.37 -28.87 -5.49
N SER A 295 -2.64 -29.27 -5.51
CA SER A 295 -3.48 -29.39 -4.32
C SER A 295 -2.98 -30.56 -3.46
N VAL A 296 -2.56 -30.27 -2.23
CA VAL A 296 -2.19 -31.29 -1.24
C VAL A 296 -3.44 -31.59 -0.41
N ARG A 297 -4.08 -32.72 -0.68
CA ARG A 297 -5.06 -33.32 0.24
C ARG A 297 -4.31 -33.79 1.48
N CYS A 298 -4.62 -33.23 2.64
CA CYS A 298 -4.33 -33.85 3.92
C CYS A 298 -5.49 -34.80 4.24
N GLU A 299 -5.24 -36.10 4.15
CA GLU A 299 -6.10 -37.10 4.78
C GLU A 299 -5.79 -37.09 6.27
N VAL A 300 -6.81 -36.77 7.07
CA VAL A 300 -6.77 -36.95 8.52
C VAL A 300 -7.21 -38.38 8.78
N SER A 301 -6.28 -39.23 9.18
CA SER A 301 -6.59 -40.54 9.75
C SER A 301 -7.14 -40.32 11.17
N ALA A 302 -8.35 -40.83 11.40
CA ALA A 302 -8.92 -40.96 12.73
C ALA A 302 -8.36 -42.22 13.40
N THR A 303 -7.90 -42.06 14.65
CA THR A 303 -7.75 -43.11 15.66
C THR A 303 -8.26 -42.55 16.96
#